data_AF-A0A1B0CF44-F1
#
_entry.id   AF-A0A1B0CF44-F1
#
_cell.length_a   1.000
_cell.length_b   1.000
_cell.length_c   1.000
_cell.angle_alpha   90.00
_cell.angle_beta   90.00
_cell.angle_gamma   90.00
#
_symmetry.space_group_name_H-M   'P 1'
#
loop_
_entity.id
_entity.type
_entity.pdbx_description
1 polymer ?
#
loop_
_entity_poly.entity_id
_entity_poly.type
_entity_poly.pdbx_seq_one_letter_code
_entity_poly.pdbx_strand_id
1 'polypeptide(L)'
;MSRVSVLSAHVDALQQLKKQIDAEDMAKKTPKDGLINEKLRAVVTQYSNWFLLSGKEIDTLRADLIELQKNLNCPDAMILLRNEITNLKNKLLSTEQRSLDLQSDVEILTAISQNAGQSLGSARNTLVVLSDELAQLYHLVCTVNGETPNRVLLDHKSDDLDSDSLSAIQAQFKSDTLASKAQTIEDLQALSDAVEIRKYVDTVADQIKYLKSSVERTIDNNKHSVRSSTAGGEDKENREEIADLQEQIIKLKSLLSAKREQIATLRTVLKSNKNTAEVALTNLKSKYENEKLVVSETMSKLRNELRLLKEDAATFSSEYFFSFFI
;
A
#
# COMPACT_ATOMS: atom_id res chain seq x y z
N MET A 1 -6.69 41.17 30.40
CA MET A 1 -6.48 41.09 31.86
C MET A 1 -5.82 42.35 32.44
N SER A 2 -4.78 42.92 31.82
CA SER A 2 -4.07 44.11 32.34
C SER A 2 -4.92 45.37 32.53
N ARG A 3 -5.94 45.60 31.68
CA ARG A 3 -6.81 46.80 31.80
C ARG A 3 -7.81 46.71 32.96
N VAL A 4 -8.26 45.49 33.30
CA VAL A 4 -9.18 45.25 34.43
C VAL A 4 -8.44 45.43 35.76
N SER A 5 -7.17 45.02 35.85
CA SER A 5 -6.35 45.26 37.04
C SER A 5 -6.03 46.74 37.25
N VAL A 6 -5.85 47.52 36.16
CA VAL A 6 -5.66 48.97 36.25
C VAL A 6 -6.93 49.66 36.76
N LEU A 7 -8.10 49.24 36.29
CA LEU A 7 -9.38 49.78 36.77
C LEU A 7 -9.62 49.48 38.25
N SER A 8 -9.30 48.26 38.72
CA SER A 8 -9.38 47.90 40.14
C SER A 8 -8.46 48.79 40.99
N ALA A 9 -7.22 49.01 40.55
CA ALA A 9 -6.26 49.84 41.27
C ALA A 9 -6.69 51.31 41.38
N HIS A 10 -7.34 51.85 40.33
CA HIS A 10 -7.88 53.22 40.35
C HIS A 10 -9.08 53.35 41.32
N VAL A 11 -9.95 52.34 41.36
CA VAL A 11 -11.09 52.29 42.31
C VAL A 11 -10.60 52.21 43.75
N ASP A 12 -9.57 51.41 44.01
CA ASP A 12 -8.98 51.26 45.35
C ASP A 12 -8.29 52.56 45.80
N ALA A 13 -7.57 53.26 44.92
CA ALA A 13 -6.95 54.55 45.21
C ALA A 13 -7.99 55.64 45.55
N LEU A 14 -9.11 55.69 44.83
CA LEU A 14 -10.22 56.61 45.13
C LEU A 14 -10.89 56.31 46.48
N GLN A 15 -11.04 55.04 46.84
CA GLN A 15 -11.55 54.65 48.17
C GLN A 15 -10.58 55.03 49.29
N GLN A 16 -9.28 54.96 49.05
CA GLN A 16 -8.25 55.30 50.03
C GLN A 16 -8.18 56.82 50.27
N LEU A 17 -8.31 57.62 49.22
CA LEU A 17 -8.42 59.08 49.31
C LEU A 17 -9.71 59.51 50.03
N LYS A 18 -10.84 58.83 49.79
CA LYS A 18 -12.07 59.06 50.56
C LYS A 18 -11.85 58.84 52.07
N LYS A 19 -11.20 57.74 52.45
CA LYS A 19 -10.86 57.46 53.85
C LYS A 19 -9.91 58.50 54.47
N GLN A 20 -8.99 59.05 53.69
CA GLN A 20 -8.07 60.09 54.17
C GLN A 20 -8.78 61.44 54.39
N ILE A 21 -9.75 61.78 53.54
CA ILE A 21 -10.57 62.99 53.70
C ILE A 21 -11.45 62.87 54.95
N ASP A 22 -12.11 61.72 55.14
CA ASP A 22 -12.92 61.45 56.34
C ASP A 22 -12.07 61.50 57.63
N ALA A 23 -10.76 61.20 57.55
CA ALA A 23 -9.82 61.29 58.66
C ALA A 23 -9.29 62.71 58.90
N GLU A 24 -9.11 63.54 57.87
CA GLU A 24 -8.66 64.92 57.99
C GLU A 24 -9.74 65.89 58.52
N ASP A 25 -11.02 65.62 58.23
CA ASP A 25 -12.15 66.44 58.70
C ASP A 25 -12.34 66.39 60.22
N MET A 26 -11.82 65.36 60.89
CA MET A 26 -11.86 65.21 62.35
C MET A 26 -10.76 65.99 63.10
N ALA A 27 -9.83 66.67 62.40
CA ALA A 27 -8.57 67.10 63.00
C ALA A 27 -8.26 68.62 63.06
N LYS A 28 -9.16 69.55 62.68
CA LYS A 28 -8.79 71.01 62.65
C LYS A 28 -9.63 71.91 63.58
N LYS A 29 -8.97 72.37 64.66
CA LYS A 29 -9.32 73.55 65.48
C LYS A 29 -9.28 74.85 64.65
N THR A 30 -10.12 75.80 65.06
CA THR A 30 -10.41 77.13 64.48
C THR A 30 -9.19 77.99 64.08
N PRO A 31 -9.27 78.68 62.92
CA PRO A 31 -8.79 80.07 62.84
C PRO A 31 -9.65 80.99 61.94
N LYS A 32 -9.68 82.29 62.30
CA LYS A 32 -10.30 83.48 61.67
C LYS A 32 -10.90 83.36 60.24
N ASP A 33 -12.12 83.87 60.08
CA ASP A 33 -13.05 83.77 58.93
C ASP A 33 -12.48 84.01 57.52
N GLY A 34 -11.44 84.83 57.35
CA GLY A 34 -10.79 85.03 56.04
C GLY A 34 -10.06 83.79 55.50
N LEU A 35 -9.47 82.98 56.38
CA LEU A 35 -8.71 81.78 56.02
C LEU A 35 -9.61 80.56 55.79
N ILE A 36 -10.80 80.55 56.41
CA ILE A 36 -11.82 79.51 56.22
C ILE A 36 -12.42 79.61 54.83
N ASN A 37 -12.70 80.82 54.36
CA ASN A 37 -13.30 81.05 53.05
C ASN A 37 -12.34 80.70 51.89
N GLU A 38 -11.05 81.00 52.05
CA GLU A 38 -9.99 80.60 51.12
C GLU A 38 -9.83 79.07 51.06
N LYS A 39 -9.83 78.40 52.22
CA LYS A 39 -9.77 76.93 52.31
C LYS A 39 -11.01 76.27 51.72
N LEU A 40 -12.20 76.79 51.98
CA LEU A 40 -13.44 76.27 51.41
C LEU A 40 -13.44 76.42 49.89
N ARG A 41 -12.97 77.55 49.36
CA ARG A 41 -12.85 77.80 47.93
C ARG A 41 -11.81 76.85 47.27
N ALA A 42 -10.70 76.58 47.96
CA ALA A 42 -9.70 75.60 47.52
C ALA A 42 -10.24 74.15 47.50
N VAL A 43 -11.02 73.78 48.51
CA VAL A 43 -11.67 72.46 48.59
C VAL A 43 -12.71 72.30 47.48
N VAL A 44 -13.56 73.32 47.25
CA VAL A 44 -14.57 73.31 46.17
C VAL A 44 -13.92 73.22 44.79
N THR A 45 -12.79 73.90 44.56
CA THR A 45 -12.04 73.80 43.29
C THR A 45 -11.37 72.44 43.12
N GLN A 46 -10.87 71.82 44.20
CA GLN A 46 -10.40 70.44 44.15
C GLN A 46 -11.53 69.46 43.79
N TYR A 47 -12.69 69.54 44.45
CA TYR A 47 -13.85 68.70 44.12
C TYR A 47 -14.31 68.91 42.67
N SER A 48 -14.31 70.14 42.18
CA SER A 48 -14.64 70.44 40.79
C SER A 48 -13.66 69.80 39.81
N ASN A 49 -12.35 69.88 40.09
CA ASN A 49 -11.33 69.25 39.25
C ASN A 49 -11.42 67.72 39.28
N TRP A 50 -11.71 67.12 40.43
CA TRP A 50 -11.90 65.68 40.56
C TRP A 50 -13.14 65.20 39.82
N PHE A 51 -14.24 65.95 39.90
CA PHE A 51 -15.45 65.65 39.15
C PHE A 51 -15.19 65.70 37.64
N LEU A 52 -14.37 66.66 37.18
CA LEU A 52 -13.99 66.78 35.78
C LEU A 52 -13.09 65.62 35.31
N LEU A 53 -12.10 65.21 36.10
CA LEU A 53 -11.26 64.05 35.78
C LEU A 53 -12.07 62.75 35.76
N SER A 54 -12.91 62.55 36.77
CA SER A 54 -13.78 61.37 36.87
C SER A 54 -14.75 61.30 35.67
N GLY A 55 -15.30 62.44 35.25
CA GLY A 55 -16.13 62.51 34.05
C GLY A 55 -15.38 62.06 32.79
N LYS A 56 -14.14 62.54 32.59
CA LYS A 56 -13.30 62.13 31.45
C LYS A 56 -12.92 60.64 31.48
N GLU A 57 -12.65 60.09 32.66
CA GLU A 57 -12.38 58.66 32.83
C GLU A 57 -13.62 57.80 32.53
N ILE A 58 -14.80 58.24 32.95
CA ILE A 58 -16.06 57.58 32.61
C ILE A 58 -16.31 57.60 31.10
N ASP A 59 -16.05 58.73 30.44
CA ASP A 59 -16.23 58.86 28.99
C ASP A 59 -15.26 57.97 28.20
N THR A 60 -14.01 57.86 28.65
CA THR A 60 -13.02 56.96 28.03
C THR A 60 -13.36 55.49 28.22
N LEU A 61 -13.80 55.09 29.43
CA LEU A 61 -14.29 53.73 29.68
C LEU A 61 -15.54 53.40 28.85
N ARG A 62 -16.43 54.38 28.64
CA ARG A 62 -17.60 54.22 27.78
C ARG A 62 -17.21 54.01 26.31
N ALA A 63 -16.20 54.72 25.82
CA ALA A 63 -15.66 54.52 24.48
C ALA A 63 -15.02 53.13 24.32
N ASP A 64 -14.21 52.71 25.29
CA ASP A 64 -13.59 51.38 25.33
C ASP A 64 -14.65 50.26 25.33
N LEU A 65 -15.75 50.43 26.07
CA LEU A 65 -16.87 49.48 26.10
C LEU A 65 -17.54 49.32 24.74
N ILE A 66 -17.77 50.42 24.02
CA ILE A 66 -18.37 50.41 22.68
C ILE A 66 -17.45 49.69 21.69
N GLU A 67 -16.15 49.93 21.76
CA GLU A 67 -15.16 49.27 20.90
C GLU A 67 -15.10 47.77 21.15
N LEU A 68 -15.05 47.35 22.41
CA LEU A 68 -15.09 45.94 22.80
C LEU A 68 -16.39 45.26 22.33
N GLN A 69 -17.53 45.91 22.48
CA GLN A 69 -18.82 45.39 22.03
C GLN A 69 -18.86 45.21 20.50
N LYS A 70 -18.26 46.12 19.74
CA LYS A 70 -18.13 46.00 18.27
C LYS A 70 -17.22 44.84 17.86
N ASN A 71 -16.11 44.63 18.57
CA ASN A 71 -15.17 43.53 18.31
C ASN A 71 -15.76 42.15 18.63
N LEU A 72 -16.63 42.05 19.65
CA LEU A 72 -17.38 40.83 19.99
C LEU A 72 -18.47 40.51 18.98
N ASN A 73 -19.13 41.54 18.42
CA ASN A 73 -20.25 41.40 17.50
C ASN A 73 -19.84 41.38 16.02
N CYS A 74 -18.74 40.72 15.62
CA CYS A 74 -18.40 40.60 14.19
C CYS A 74 -19.24 39.46 13.54
N PRO A 75 -20.41 39.73 12.94
CA PRO A 75 -21.36 38.69 12.53
C PRO A 75 -20.91 38.07 11.21
N ASP A 76 -20.23 38.86 10.35
CA ASP A 76 -19.76 38.45 9.03
C ASP A 76 -18.73 37.32 9.13
N ALA A 77 -17.77 37.41 10.05
CA ALA A 77 -16.79 36.34 10.28
C ALA A 77 -17.50 35.05 10.73
N MET A 78 -18.51 35.17 11.59
CA MET A 78 -19.28 34.01 12.07
C MET A 78 -20.17 33.40 10.98
N ILE A 79 -20.74 34.21 10.08
CA ILE A 79 -21.54 33.75 8.93
C ILE A 79 -20.64 33.04 7.91
N LEU A 80 -19.47 33.60 7.61
CA LEU A 80 -18.50 32.97 6.72
C LEU A 80 -18.04 31.61 7.25
N LEU A 81 -17.69 31.53 8.53
CA LEU A 81 -17.33 30.28 9.18
C LEU A 81 -18.49 29.26 9.15
N ARG A 82 -19.74 29.70 9.38
CA ARG A 82 -20.92 28.81 9.26
C ARG A 82 -21.12 28.29 7.84
N ASN A 83 -20.94 29.13 6.84
CA ASN A 83 -21.05 28.74 5.43
C ASN A 83 -19.94 27.76 5.05
N GLU A 84 -18.71 28.00 5.49
CA GLU A 84 -17.57 27.12 5.25
C GLU A 84 -17.74 25.77 5.95
N ILE A 85 -18.19 25.76 7.21
CA ILE A 85 -18.56 24.52 7.94
C ILE A 85 -19.63 23.74 7.17
N THR A 86 -20.64 24.42 6.62
CA THR A 86 -21.71 23.77 5.86
C THR A 86 -21.18 23.17 4.55
N ASN A 87 -20.31 23.89 3.84
CA ASN A 87 -19.66 23.41 2.63
C ASN A 87 -18.75 22.20 2.91
N LEU A 88 -17.94 22.27 3.97
CA LEU A 88 -17.10 21.15 4.40
C LEU A 88 -17.93 19.94 4.80
N LYS A 89 -19.06 20.11 5.49
CA LYS A 89 -20.00 19.02 5.81
C LYS A 89 -20.55 18.37 4.54
N ASN A 90 -20.97 19.17 3.55
CA ASN A 90 -21.50 18.64 2.29
C ASN A 90 -20.42 17.88 1.50
N LYS A 91 -19.18 18.40 1.46
CA LYS A 91 -18.05 17.71 0.85
C LYS A 91 -17.74 16.40 1.56
N LEU A 92 -17.69 16.41 2.89
CA LEU A 92 -17.45 15.21 3.69
C LEU A 92 -18.49 14.13 3.39
N LEU A 93 -19.77 14.51 3.41
CA LEU A 93 -20.89 13.60 3.16
C LEU A 93 -20.85 13.04 1.73
N SER A 94 -20.51 13.87 0.74
CA SER A 94 -20.29 13.40 -0.64
C SER A 94 -19.08 12.46 -0.76
N THR A 95 -17.99 12.72 -0.04
CA THR A 95 -16.83 11.83 -0.04
C THR A 95 -17.10 10.51 0.67
N GLU A 96 -17.88 10.51 1.76
CA GLU A 96 -18.31 9.31 2.47
C GLU A 96 -19.24 8.47 1.59
N GLN A 97 -20.22 9.09 0.93
CA GLN A 97 -21.09 8.41 -0.04
C GLN A 97 -20.27 7.76 -1.16
N ARG A 98 -19.34 8.51 -1.77
CA ARG A 98 -18.46 7.97 -2.82
C ARG A 98 -17.58 6.83 -2.31
N SER A 99 -17.15 6.89 -1.04
CA SER A 99 -16.36 5.82 -0.43
C SER A 99 -17.19 4.56 -0.26
N LEU A 100 -18.46 4.67 0.15
CA LEU A 100 -19.38 3.54 0.27
C LEU A 100 -19.69 2.92 -1.10
N ASP A 101 -19.95 3.75 -2.11
CA ASP A 101 -20.19 3.28 -3.48
C ASP A 101 -18.96 2.52 -4.02
N LEU A 102 -17.75 3.08 -3.86
CA LEU A 102 -16.52 2.42 -4.27
C LEU A 102 -16.26 1.12 -3.50
N GLN A 103 -16.61 1.06 -2.22
CA GLN A 103 -16.49 -0.16 -1.43
C GLN A 103 -17.42 -1.26 -1.95
N SER A 104 -18.67 -0.91 -2.27
CA SER A 104 -19.62 -1.82 -2.93
C SER A 104 -19.10 -2.30 -4.29
N ASP A 105 -18.55 -1.40 -5.11
CA ASP A 105 -17.98 -1.75 -6.41
C ASP A 105 -16.82 -2.74 -6.28
N VAL A 106 -15.95 -2.54 -5.27
CA VAL A 106 -14.84 -3.46 -4.99
C VAL A 106 -15.34 -4.84 -4.56
N GLU A 107 -16.40 -4.92 -3.77
CA GLU A 107 -17.02 -6.20 -3.38
C GLU A 107 -17.61 -6.95 -4.59
N ILE A 108 -18.29 -6.23 -5.48
CA ILE A 108 -18.86 -6.81 -6.71
C ILE A 108 -17.74 -7.28 -7.64
N LEU A 109 -16.72 -6.45 -7.88
CA LEU A 109 -15.58 -6.79 -8.71
C LEU A 109 -14.82 -8.00 -8.16
N THR A 110 -14.69 -8.09 -6.83
CA THR A 110 -14.13 -9.25 -6.13
C THR A 110 -14.91 -10.52 -6.43
N ALA A 111 -16.24 -10.49 -6.28
CA ALA A 111 -17.08 -11.66 -6.55
C ALA A 111 -16.99 -12.10 -8.02
N ILE A 112 -16.96 -11.15 -8.95
CA ILE A 112 -16.79 -11.42 -10.38
C ILE A 112 -15.42 -12.05 -10.66
N SER A 113 -14.34 -11.49 -10.08
CA SER A 113 -12.98 -11.99 -10.22
C SER A 113 -12.85 -13.41 -9.67
N GLN A 114 -13.43 -13.69 -8.50
CA GLN A 114 -13.44 -15.02 -7.90
C GLN A 114 -14.19 -16.03 -8.76
N ASN A 115 -15.37 -15.68 -9.29
CA ASN A 115 -16.14 -16.53 -10.19
C ASN A 115 -15.40 -16.78 -11.51
N ALA A 116 -14.76 -15.74 -12.06
CA ALA A 116 -13.91 -15.86 -13.25
C ALA A 116 -12.75 -16.82 -12.97
N GLY A 117 -12.03 -16.65 -11.85
CA GLY A 117 -10.93 -17.52 -11.44
C GLY A 117 -11.34 -18.99 -11.28
N GLN A 118 -12.52 -19.26 -10.70
CA GLN A 118 -13.05 -20.62 -10.59
C GLN A 118 -13.39 -21.25 -11.95
N SER A 119 -14.06 -20.49 -12.82
CA SER A 119 -14.39 -20.92 -14.19
C SER A 119 -13.13 -21.22 -15.00
N LEU A 120 -12.12 -20.36 -14.86
CA LEU A 120 -10.81 -20.49 -15.46
C LEU A 120 -10.10 -21.74 -14.93
N GLY A 121 -10.01 -21.94 -13.62
CA GLY A 121 -9.44 -23.15 -13.01
C GLY A 121 -10.11 -24.43 -13.50
N SER A 122 -11.43 -24.42 -13.68
CA SER A 122 -12.18 -25.56 -14.26
C SER A 122 -11.83 -25.81 -15.73
N ALA A 123 -11.78 -24.75 -16.55
CA ALA A 123 -11.38 -24.83 -17.95
C ALA A 123 -9.94 -25.32 -18.11
N ARG A 124 -9.03 -24.87 -17.24
CA ARG A 124 -7.63 -25.34 -17.17
C ARG A 124 -7.57 -26.85 -16.92
N ASN A 125 -8.27 -27.34 -15.90
CA ASN A 125 -8.28 -28.76 -15.58
C ASN A 125 -8.85 -29.59 -16.74
N THR A 126 -9.92 -29.12 -17.37
CA THR A 126 -10.52 -29.76 -18.54
C THR A 126 -9.53 -29.81 -19.71
N LEU A 127 -8.82 -28.72 -20.00
CA LEU A 127 -7.81 -28.68 -21.06
C LEU A 127 -6.62 -29.61 -20.80
N VAL A 128 -6.19 -29.73 -19.54
CA VAL A 128 -5.14 -30.70 -19.15
C VAL A 128 -5.59 -32.13 -19.44
N VAL A 129 -6.84 -32.48 -19.09
CA VAL A 129 -7.41 -33.81 -19.38
C VAL A 129 -7.51 -34.03 -20.90
N LEU A 130 -8.05 -33.07 -21.65
CA LEU A 130 -8.14 -33.16 -23.10
C LEU A 130 -6.76 -33.30 -23.76
N SER A 131 -5.75 -32.59 -23.25
CA SER A 131 -4.37 -32.70 -23.75
C SER A 131 -3.78 -34.10 -23.52
N ASP A 132 -4.12 -34.75 -22.40
CA ASP A 132 -3.69 -36.12 -22.11
C ASP A 132 -4.41 -37.14 -22.99
N GLU A 133 -5.74 -37.07 -23.12
CA GLU A 133 -6.53 -37.93 -24.01
C GLU A 133 -6.05 -37.83 -25.47
N LEU A 134 -5.72 -36.61 -25.90
CA LEU A 134 -5.22 -36.33 -27.24
C LEU A 134 -3.80 -36.85 -27.45
N ALA A 135 -2.93 -36.76 -26.44
CA ALA A 135 -1.62 -37.41 -26.47
C ALA A 135 -1.76 -38.95 -26.60
N GLN A 136 -2.68 -39.55 -25.82
CA GLN A 136 -2.96 -40.99 -25.89
C GLN A 136 -3.46 -41.41 -27.28
N LEU A 137 -4.38 -40.64 -27.87
CA LEU A 137 -4.88 -40.91 -29.22
C LEU A 137 -3.77 -40.78 -30.28
N TYR A 138 -2.89 -39.78 -30.15
CA TYR A 138 -1.71 -39.63 -31.02
C TYR A 138 -0.77 -40.83 -30.93
N HIS A 139 -0.47 -41.29 -29.70
CA HIS A 139 0.34 -42.48 -29.46
C HIS A 139 -0.27 -43.73 -30.10
N LEU A 140 -1.60 -43.92 -30.00
CA LEU A 140 -2.30 -45.05 -30.59
C LEU A 140 -2.20 -45.03 -32.12
N VAL A 141 -2.43 -43.88 -32.76
CA VAL A 141 -2.32 -43.74 -34.21
C VAL A 141 -0.89 -43.98 -34.69
N CYS A 142 0.12 -43.46 -33.98
CA CYS A 142 1.52 -43.73 -34.31
C CYS A 142 1.88 -45.23 -34.16
N THR A 143 1.35 -45.89 -33.13
CA THR A 143 1.55 -47.33 -32.89
C THR A 143 0.94 -48.19 -34.01
N VAL A 144 -0.26 -47.85 -34.47
CA VAL A 144 -0.94 -48.54 -35.59
C VAL A 144 -0.17 -48.36 -36.91
N ASN A 145 0.59 -47.28 -37.07
CA ASN A 145 1.35 -46.98 -38.28
C ASN A 145 2.83 -47.42 -38.25
N GLY A 146 3.30 -48.01 -37.15
CA GLY A 146 4.73 -48.35 -36.98
C GLY A 146 5.66 -47.14 -36.90
N GLU A 147 5.12 -45.94 -36.66
CA GLU A 147 5.88 -44.70 -36.50
C GLU A 147 6.10 -44.39 -35.01
N THR A 148 7.26 -43.85 -34.66
CA THR A 148 7.52 -43.39 -33.29
C THR A 148 6.95 -41.97 -33.11
N PRO A 149 6.05 -41.75 -32.13
CA PRO A 149 5.39 -40.46 -31.94
C PRO A 149 6.40 -39.32 -31.68
N ASN A 150 6.21 -38.18 -32.35
CA ASN A 150 7.01 -36.98 -32.11
C ASN A 150 6.54 -36.26 -30.82
N ARG A 151 7.48 -35.73 -30.04
CA ARG A 151 7.21 -35.19 -28.70
C ARG A 151 6.62 -33.77 -28.76
N VAL A 152 5.31 -33.66 -29.00
CA VAL A 152 4.58 -32.39 -29.07
C VAL A 152 4.46 -31.70 -27.69
N LEU A 153 4.46 -32.47 -26.60
CA LEU A 153 4.25 -31.99 -25.22
C LEU A 153 5.34 -31.03 -24.68
N LEU A 154 6.45 -30.80 -25.39
CA LEU A 154 7.60 -30.06 -24.85
C LEU A 154 7.82 -28.66 -25.45
N ASP A 155 7.27 -28.35 -26.63
CA ASP A 155 7.66 -27.13 -27.34
C ASP A 155 7.01 -25.87 -26.75
N HIS A 156 5.83 -25.97 -26.14
CA HIS A 156 5.15 -24.81 -25.50
C HIS A 156 5.52 -24.58 -24.04
N LYS A 157 6.33 -25.47 -23.45
CA LYS A 157 6.88 -25.28 -22.09
C LYS A 157 8.22 -24.53 -22.12
N SER A 158 8.80 -24.35 -23.30
CA SER A 158 10.07 -23.63 -23.52
C SER A 158 9.90 -22.19 -24.03
N ASP A 159 8.71 -21.78 -24.47
CA ASP A 159 8.40 -20.38 -24.75
C ASP A 159 8.12 -19.63 -23.42
N ASP A 160 9.14 -19.60 -22.58
CA ASP A 160 9.31 -18.61 -21.50
C ASP A 160 9.85 -17.32 -22.15
N LEU A 161 9.01 -16.66 -22.94
CA LEU A 161 9.15 -15.24 -23.20
C LEU A 161 8.07 -14.55 -22.37
N ASP A 162 8.51 -13.70 -21.43
CA ASP A 162 7.74 -12.69 -20.69
C ASP A 162 7.13 -13.07 -19.31
N SER A 163 7.47 -14.22 -18.72
CA SER A 163 7.11 -14.52 -17.31
C SER A 163 7.85 -13.65 -16.28
N ASP A 164 9.00 -13.09 -16.64
CA ASP A 164 9.83 -12.29 -15.75
C ASP A 164 9.18 -10.94 -15.41
N SER A 165 8.38 -10.39 -16.33
CA SER A 165 7.65 -9.12 -16.16
C SER A 165 6.58 -9.22 -15.07
N LEU A 166 5.80 -10.30 -15.08
CA LEU A 166 4.76 -10.56 -14.07
C LEU A 166 5.37 -10.92 -12.71
N SER A 167 6.45 -11.70 -12.71
CA SER A 167 7.18 -12.04 -11.48
C SER A 167 7.82 -10.81 -10.82
N ALA A 168 8.38 -9.89 -11.61
CA ALA A 168 8.97 -8.64 -11.14
C ALA A 168 7.91 -7.67 -10.57
N ILE A 169 6.74 -7.58 -11.22
CA ILE A 169 5.59 -6.80 -10.71
C ILE A 169 5.11 -7.39 -9.38
N GLN A 170 5.03 -8.72 -9.27
CA GLN A 170 4.64 -9.41 -8.05
C GLN A 170 5.65 -9.21 -6.89
N ALA A 171 6.94 -9.03 -7.20
CA ALA A 171 8.00 -8.79 -6.22
C ALA A 171 8.04 -7.33 -5.72
N GLN A 172 7.82 -6.34 -6.59
CA GLN A 172 7.84 -4.92 -6.21
C GLN A 172 6.66 -4.53 -5.31
N PHE A 173 5.47 -5.13 -5.49
CA PHE A 173 4.28 -4.77 -4.72
C PHE A 173 4.12 -5.49 -3.37
N LYS A 174 4.98 -6.48 -3.06
CA LYS A 174 5.02 -7.16 -1.76
C LYS A 174 5.66 -6.33 -0.65
N SER A 175 6.47 -5.32 -0.98
CA SER A 175 7.23 -4.56 0.01
C SER A 175 6.45 -3.43 0.69
N ASP A 176 5.34 -2.95 0.09
CA ASP A 176 4.58 -1.83 0.65
C ASP A 176 3.12 -2.21 0.95
N THR A 177 2.81 -2.09 2.25
CA THR A 177 1.47 -1.96 2.87
C THR A 177 0.70 -3.28 3.11
N LEU A 178 0.94 -3.88 4.29
CA LEU A 178 0.51 -5.22 4.73
C LEU A 178 -0.93 -5.33 5.30
N ALA A 179 -1.90 -4.50 4.93
CA ALA A 179 -3.22 -4.58 5.57
C ALA A 179 -4.45 -4.61 4.65
N SER A 180 -4.34 -4.31 3.35
CA SER A 180 -5.50 -4.27 2.44
C SER A 180 -5.46 -5.30 1.29
N LYS A 181 -4.46 -6.20 1.26
CA LYS A 181 -4.05 -6.93 0.04
C LYS A 181 -4.36 -8.42 -0.02
N ALA A 182 -5.29 -8.96 0.78
CA ALA A 182 -5.78 -10.31 0.49
C ALA A 182 -6.45 -10.37 -0.90
N GLN A 183 -7.15 -9.29 -1.27
CA GLN A 183 -7.95 -9.22 -2.49
C GLN A 183 -7.12 -9.06 -3.78
N THR A 184 -6.06 -8.24 -3.74
CA THR A 184 -5.20 -7.98 -4.91
C THR A 184 -4.35 -9.18 -5.32
N ILE A 185 -4.15 -10.14 -4.41
CA ILE A 185 -3.39 -11.37 -4.70
C ILE A 185 -4.26 -12.34 -5.52
N GLU A 186 -5.56 -12.40 -5.23
CA GLU A 186 -6.54 -13.22 -5.96
C GLU A 186 -6.70 -12.74 -7.41
N ASP A 187 -6.78 -11.42 -7.64
CA ASP A 187 -6.92 -10.82 -8.97
C ASP A 187 -5.72 -11.08 -9.89
N LEU A 188 -4.51 -11.02 -9.33
CA LEU A 188 -3.28 -11.36 -10.08
C LEU A 188 -3.18 -12.86 -10.38
N GLN A 189 -3.75 -13.69 -9.51
CA GLN A 189 -3.80 -15.13 -9.72
C GLN A 189 -4.78 -15.49 -10.84
N ALA A 190 -5.93 -14.83 -10.93
CA ALA A 190 -6.87 -14.98 -12.05
C ALA A 190 -6.24 -14.57 -13.40
N LEU A 191 -5.42 -13.51 -13.43
CA LEU A 191 -4.67 -13.12 -14.64
C LEU A 191 -3.61 -14.17 -15.02
N SER A 192 -2.89 -14.72 -14.05
CA SER A 192 -1.92 -15.80 -14.27
C SER A 192 -2.59 -17.06 -14.83
N ASP A 193 -3.73 -17.44 -14.27
CA ASP A 193 -4.51 -18.59 -14.72
C ASP A 193 -5.04 -18.41 -16.16
N ALA A 194 -5.32 -17.18 -16.59
CA ALA A 194 -5.75 -16.89 -17.97
C ALA A 194 -4.62 -17.13 -18.98
N VAL A 195 -3.41 -16.70 -18.62
CA VAL A 195 -2.21 -16.92 -19.45
C VAL A 195 -1.89 -18.41 -19.53
N GLU A 196 -2.01 -19.14 -18.43
CA GLU A 196 -1.76 -20.59 -18.41
C GLU A 196 -2.78 -21.36 -19.25
N ILE A 197 -4.07 -20.97 -19.22
CA ILE A 197 -5.10 -21.58 -20.06
C ILE A 197 -4.85 -21.35 -21.53
N ARG A 198 -4.43 -20.14 -21.93
CA ARG A 198 -4.06 -19.88 -23.32
C ARG A 198 -2.96 -20.85 -23.78
N LYS A 199 -1.94 -21.09 -22.96
CA LYS A 199 -0.89 -22.07 -23.26
C LYS A 199 -1.43 -23.51 -23.40
N TYR A 200 -2.39 -23.90 -22.56
CA TYR A 200 -3.05 -25.21 -22.70
C TYR A 200 -3.91 -25.31 -23.97
N VAL A 201 -4.65 -24.25 -24.33
CA VAL A 201 -5.42 -24.18 -25.57
C VAL A 201 -4.49 -24.32 -26.79
N ASP A 202 -3.37 -23.60 -26.81
CA ASP A 202 -2.39 -23.67 -27.89
C ASP A 202 -1.78 -25.08 -28.00
N THR A 203 -1.46 -25.71 -26.86
CA THR A 203 -0.94 -27.09 -26.82
C THR A 203 -1.95 -28.10 -27.36
N VAL A 204 -3.22 -28.00 -26.95
CA VAL A 204 -4.30 -28.86 -27.45
C VAL A 204 -4.52 -28.64 -28.95
N ALA A 205 -4.47 -27.40 -29.43
CA ALA A 205 -4.60 -27.09 -30.86
C ALA A 205 -3.49 -27.74 -31.71
N ASP A 206 -2.24 -27.69 -31.24
CA ASP A 206 -1.12 -28.33 -31.93
C ASP A 206 -1.20 -29.85 -31.87
N GLN A 207 -1.56 -30.43 -30.73
CA GLN A 207 -1.82 -31.87 -30.64
C GLN A 207 -2.93 -32.34 -31.61
N ILE A 208 -4.01 -31.55 -31.79
CA ILE A 208 -5.09 -31.85 -32.76
C ILE A 208 -4.53 -31.83 -34.19
N LYS A 209 -3.67 -30.86 -34.50
CA LYS A 209 -3.04 -30.72 -35.82
C LYS A 209 -2.12 -31.90 -36.16
N TYR A 210 -1.32 -32.37 -35.20
CA TYR A 210 -0.47 -33.55 -35.40
C TYR A 210 -1.28 -34.83 -35.55
N LEU A 211 -2.34 -34.99 -34.77
CA LEU A 211 -3.26 -36.11 -34.92
C LEU A 211 -3.94 -36.13 -36.27
N LYS A 212 -4.47 -34.98 -36.71
CA LYS A 212 -5.06 -34.84 -38.04
C LYS A 212 -4.07 -35.25 -39.14
N SER A 213 -2.83 -34.76 -39.07
CA SER A 213 -1.79 -35.10 -40.04
C SER A 213 -1.43 -36.59 -40.03
N SER A 214 -1.40 -37.21 -38.84
CA SER A 214 -1.12 -38.64 -38.69
C SER A 214 -2.27 -39.50 -39.21
N VAL A 215 -3.52 -39.09 -38.97
CA VAL A 215 -4.72 -39.75 -39.50
C VAL A 215 -4.78 -39.64 -41.02
N GLU A 216 -4.48 -38.47 -41.59
CA GLU A 216 -4.39 -38.27 -43.04
C GLU A 216 -3.36 -39.20 -43.69
N ARG A 217 -2.16 -39.31 -43.10
CA ARG A 217 -1.13 -40.26 -43.55
C ARG A 217 -1.58 -41.72 -43.43
N THR A 218 -2.33 -42.07 -42.39
CA THR A 218 -2.91 -43.42 -42.21
C THR A 218 -3.87 -43.74 -43.35
N ILE A 219 -4.74 -42.78 -43.70
CA ILE A 219 -5.71 -42.91 -44.78
C ILE A 219 -4.99 -43.04 -46.13
N ASP A 220 -3.93 -42.26 -46.36
CA ASP A 220 -3.12 -42.31 -47.58
C ASP A 220 -2.34 -43.63 -47.73
N ASN A 221 -1.75 -44.13 -46.64
CA ASN A 221 -1.07 -45.43 -46.60
C ASN A 221 -2.03 -46.59 -46.83
N ASN A 222 -3.22 -46.57 -46.24
CA ASN A 222 -4.22 -47.61 -46.46
C ASN A 222 -4.71 -47.61 -47.92
N LYS A 223 -4.86 -46.43 -48.52
CA LYS A 223 -5.18 -46.26 -49.95
C LYS A 223 -4.05 -46.75 -50.88
N HIS A 224 -2.79 -46.67 -50.46
CA HIS A 224 -1.64 -47.21 -51.21
C HIS A 224 -1.46 -48.72 -50.99
N SER A 225 -1.69 -49.24 -49.78
CA SER A 225 -1.61 -50.68 -49.48
C SER A 225 -2.66 -51.49 -50.26
N VAL A 226 -3.87 -50.93 -50.45
CA VAL A 226 -4.92 -51.53 -51.30
C VAL A 226 -4.54 -51.53 -52.79
N ARG A 227 -3.62 -50.64 -53.22
CA ARG A 227 -3.11 -50.60 -54.61
C ARG A 227 -1.86 -51.45 -54.81
N SER A 228 -1.11 -51.76 -53.75
CA SER A 228 0.14 -52.53 -53.81
C SER A 228 -0.06 -54.05 -53.69
N SER A 229 -1.24 -54.52 -53.31
CA SER A 229 -1.56 -55.95 -53.17
C SER A 229 -1.67 -56.72 -54.50
N THR A 230 -1.31 -56.12 -55.63
CA THR A 230 -1.41 -56.70 -56.98
C THR A 230 -0.08 -57.01 -57.66
N ALA A 231 1.08 -56.83 -57.00
CA ALA A 231 2.39 -57.15 -57.59
C ALA A 231 3.18 -58.14 -56.71
N GLY A 232 3.49 -59.31 -57.28
CA GLY A 232 4.28 -60.42 -56.69
C GLY A 232 5.73 -60.02 -56.43
N GLY A 233 6.54 -60.76 -55.66
CA GLY A 233 6.75 -62.22 -55.67
C GLY A 233 8.25 -62.56 -55.50
N GLU A 234 9.15 -61.56 -55.63
CA GLU A 234 10.60 -61.67 -55.41
C GLU A 234 11.04 -61.18 -54.02
N ASP A 235 10.09 -60.93 -53.11
CA ASP A 235 10.30 -60.11 -51.92
C ASP A 235 10.90 -60.83 -50.71
N LYS A 236 11.07 -62.15 -50.66
CA LYS A 236 11.32 -62.83 -49.37
C LYS A 236 12.67 -62.51 -48.73
N GLU A 237 13.75 -62.51 -49.49
CA GLU A 237 15.11 -62.31 -48.98
C GLU A 237 15.37 -60.81 -48.70
N ASN A 238 14.97 -59.94 -49.63
CA ASN A 238 14.95 -58.49 -49.41
C ASN A 238 14.04 -58.09 -48.25
N ARG A 239 12.90 -58.76 -48.04
CA ARG A 239 12.00 -58.50 -46.90
C ARG A 239 12.63 -58.90 -45.57
N GLU A 240 13.42 -59.97 -45.54
CA GLU A 240 14.13 -60.41 -44.34
C GLU A 240 15.27 -59.44 -43.98
N GLU A 241 16.06 -59.00 -44.96
CA GLU A 241 17.07 -57.94 -44.75
C GLU A 241 16.43 -56.59 -44.35
N ILE A 242 15.31 -56.23 -44.99
CA ILE A 242 14.54 -55.02 -44.62
C ILE A 242 13.97 -55.16 -43.20
N ALA A 243 13.54 -56.36 -42.78
CA ALA A 243 13.04 -56.61 -41.43
C ALA A 243 14.16 -56.49 -40.38
N ASP A 244 15.35 -57.04 -40.65
CA ASP A 244 16.51 -56.93 -39.75
C ASP A 244 16.99 -55.47 -39.61
N LEU A 245 17.01 -54.72 -40.72
CA LEU A 245 17.31 -53.28 -40.70
C LEU A 245 16.23 -52.48 -39.95
N GLN A 246 14.96 -52.84 -40.10
CA GLN A 246 13.86 -52.24 -39.34
C GLN A 246 14.00 -52.51 -37.84
N GLU A 247 14.37 -53.72 -37.44
CA GLU A 247 14.61 -54.06 -36.04
C GLU A 247 15.78 -53.24 -35.44
N GLN A 248 16.87 -53.10 -36.19
CA GLN A 248 18.00 -52.26 -35.78
C GLN A 248 17.62 -50.79 -35.66
N ILE A 249 16.80 -50.26 -36.58
CA ILE A 249 16.27 -48.89 -36.49
C ILE A 249 15.40 -48.72 -35.24
N ILE A 250 14.54 -49.69 -34.93
CA ILE A 250 13.69 -49.66 -33.74
C ILE A 250 14.56 -49.65 -32.47
N LYS A 251 15.59 -50.50 -32.43
CA LYS A 251 16.52 -50.59 -31.29
C LYS A 251 17.35 -49.31 -31.10
N LEU A 252 17.80 -48.69 -32.19
CA LEU A 252 18.50 -47.40 -32.13
C LEU A 252 17.56 -46.26 -31.70
N LYS A 253 16.32 -46.26 -32.17
CA LYS A 253 15.30 -45.29 -31.76
C LYS A 253 14.94 -45.42 -30.28
N SER A 254 14.82 -46.64 -29.76
CA SER A 254 14.55 -46.86 -28.32
C SER A 254 15.73 -46.41 -27.46
N LEU A 255 16.97 -46.70 -27.87
CA LEU A 255 18.19 -46.24 -27.19
C LEU A 255 18.29 -44.70 -27.20
N LEU A 256 17.99 -44.07 -28.34
CA LEU A 256 17.96 -42.61 -28.46
C LEU A 256 16.88 -42.00 -27.55
N SER A 257 15.70 -42.63 -27.47
CA SER A 257 14.62 -42.21 -26.57
C SER A 257 15.06 -42.27 -25.11
N ALA A 258 15.67 -43.38 -24.67
CA ALA A 258 16.19 -43.53 -23.32
C ALA A 258 17.27 -42.49 -22.99
N LYS A 259 18.15 -42.16 -23.95
CA LYS A 259 19.15 -41.09 -23.78
C LYS A 259 18.52 -39.71 -23.68
N ARG A 260 17.46 -39.42 -24.45
CA ARG A 260 16.69 -38.18 -24.35
C ARG A 260 16.00 -38.05 -22.99
N GLU A 261 15.44 -39.14 -22.48
CA GLU A 261 14.82 -39.19 -21.15
C GLU A 261 15.84 -38.96 -20.03
N GLN A 262 17.03 -39.59 -20.10
CA GLN A 262 18.12 -39.35 -19.16
C GLN A 262 18.53 -37.87 -19.13
N ILE A 263 18.65 -37.22 -20.30
CA ILE A 263 18.95 -35.78 -20.40
C ILE A 263 17.83 -34.95 -19.76
N ALA A 264 16.57 -35.31 -19.96
CA ALA A 264 15.44 -34.61 -19.35
C ALA A 264 15.46 -34.72 -17.81
N THR A 265 15.70 -35.91 -17.27
CA THR A 265 15.81 -36.14 -15.82
C THR A 265 16.97 -35.34 -15.23
N LEU A 266 18.14 -35.34 -15.88
CA LEU A 266 19.29 -34.53 -15.46
C LEU A 266 18.97 -33.03 -15.46
N ARG A 267 18.26 -32.53 -16.49
CA ARG A 267 17.82 -31.13 -16.55
C ARG A 267 16.87 -30.79 -15.40
N THR A 268 15.93 -31.66 -15.06
CA THR A 268 15.01 -31.46 -13.92
C THR A 268 15.76 -31.42 -12.59
N VAL A 269 16.70 -32.35 -12.38
CA VAL A 269 17.54 -32.36 -11.17
C VAL A 269 18.38 -31.10 -11.07
N LEU A 270 19.01 -30.66 -12.17
CA LEU A 270 19.79 -29.42 -12.21
C LEU A 270 18.91 -28.19 -11.92
N LYS A 271 17.69 -28.13 -12.45
CA LYS A 271 16.75 -27.03 -12.19
C LYS A 271 16.33 -27.00 -10.72
N SER A 272 16.06 -28.16 -10.12
CA SER A 272 15.76 -28.28 -8.68
C SER A 272 16.94 -27.86 -7.81
N ASN A 273 18.17 -28.26 -8.18
CA ASN A 273 19.38 -27.86 -7.47
C ASN A 273 19.63 -26.35 -7.55
N LYS A 274 19.49 -25.75 -8.74
CA LYS A 274 19.55 -24.30 -8.95
C LYS A 274 18.54 -23.57 -8.06
N ASN A 275 17.27 -23.99 -8.07
CA ASN A 275 16.23 -23.38 -7.25
C ASN A 275 16.55 -23.49 -5.75
N THR A 276 17.07 -24.63 -5.30
CA THR A 276 17.48 -24.83 -3.90
C THR A 276 18.60 -23.85 -3.51
N ALA A 277 19.59 -23.66 -4.39
CA ALA A 277 20.67 -22.69 -4.18
C ALA A 277 20.15 -21.24 -4.14
N GLU A 278 19.23 -20.87 -5.03
CA GLU A 278 18.61 -19.54 -5.06
C GLU A 278 17.79 -19.25 -3.80
N VAL A 279 17.01 -20.23 -3.31
CA VAL A 279 16.27 -20.12 -2.05
C VAL A 279 17.22 -19.97 -0.87
N ALA A 280 18.30 -20.75 -0.81
CA ALA A 280 19.31 -20.64 0.24
C ALA A 280 19.99 -19.27 0.25
N LEU A 281 20.35 -18.74 -0.93
CA LEU A 281 20.94 -17.41 -1.08
C LEU A 281 19.97 -16.31 -0.63
N THR A 282 18.70 -16.42 -1.02
CA THR A 282 17.65 -15.47 -0.62
C THR A 282 17.45 -15.46 0.90
N ASN A 283 17.48 -16.63 1.54
CA ASN A 283 17.40 -16.74 3.00
C ASN A 283 18.62 -16.08 3.68
N LEU A 284 19.84 -16.37 3.22
CA LEU A 284 21.04 -15.71 3.75
C LEU A 284 20.98 -14.19 3.59
N LYS A 285 20.54 -13.71 2.42
CA LYS A 285 20.39 -12.27 2.16
C LYS A 285 19.38 -11.62 3.10
N SER A 286 18.23 -12.28 3.32
CA SER A 286 17.22 -11.80 4.26
C SER A 286 17.72 -11.78 5.71
N LYS A 287 18.45 -12.81 6.15
CA LYS A 287 19.10 -12.83 7.48
C LYS A 287 20.09 -11.67 7.65
N TYR A 288 20.94 -11.45 6.64
CA TYR A 288 21.91 -10.36 6.67
C TYR A 288 21.23 -8.97 6.77
N GLU A 289 20.19 -8.71 5.96
CA GLU A 289 19.46 -7.44 6.05
C GLU A 289 18.74 -7.28 7.39
N ASN A 290 18.19 -8.35 7.97
CA ASN A 290 17.60 -8.31 9.30
C ASN A 290 18.64 -7.99 10.38
N GLU A 291 19.79 -8.65 10.38
CA GLU A 291 20.89 -8.35 11.32
C GLU A 291 21.38 -6.91 11.16
N LYS A 292 21.53 -6.43 9.93
CA LYS A 292 21.90 -5.05 9.63
C LYS A 292 20.88 -4.04 10.15
N LEU A 293 19.58 -4.32 10.04
CA LEU A 293 18.53 -3.48 10.62
C LEU A 293 18.63 -3.45 12.16
N VAL A 294 18.79 -4.61 12.80
CA VAL A 294 18.97 -4.70 14.26
C VAL A 294 20.21 -3.93 14.73
N VAL A 295 21.34 -4.05 14.02
CA VAL A 295 22.57 -3.30 14.31
C VAL A 295 22.33 -1.79 14.12
N SER A 296 21.63 -1.38 13.07
CA SER A 296 21.29 0.03 12.84
C SER A 296 20.38 0.59 13.96
N GLU A 297 19.38 -0.18 14.39
CA GLU A 297 18.45 0.22 15.45
C GLU A 297 19.17 0.34 16.80
N THR A 298 19.99 -0.65 17.16
CA THR A 298 20.80 -0.61 18.39
C THR A 298 21.79 0.55 18.38
N MET A 299 22.45 0.84 17.25
CA MET A 299 23.31 2.01 17.12
C MET A 299 22.54 3.33 17.28
N SER A 300 21.31 3.41 16.76
CA SER A 300 20.44 4.58 16.92
C SER A 300 20.03 4.76 18.39
N LYS A 301 19.66 3.67 19.08
CA LYS A 301 19.34 3.67 20.52
C LYS A 301 20.52 4.16 21.36
N LEU A 302 21.71 3.61 21.14
CA LEU A 302 22.93 4.04 21.85
C LEU A 302 23.25 5.52 21.63
N ARG A 303 23.06 6.04 20.40
CA ARG A 303 23.23 7.48 20.12
C ARG A 303 22.21 8.33 20.88
N ASN A 304 20.95 7.88 20.98
CA ASN A 304 19.91 8.58 21.72
C ASN A 304 20.17 8.57 23.23
N GLU A 305 20.54 7.43 23.79
CA GLU A 305 20.92 7.32 25.21
C GLU A 305 22.12 8.22 25.52
N LEU A 306 23.14 8.24 24.66
CA LEU A 306 24.29 9.12 24.81
C LEU A 306 23.90 10.61 24.76
N ARG A 307 22.93 10.98 23.91
CA ARG A 307 22.39 12.35 23.85
C ARG A 307 21.69 12.72 25.15
N LEU A 308 20.81 11.86 25.65
CA LEU A 308 20.10 12.06 26.92
C LEU A 308 21.08 12.20 28.10
N LEU A 309 22.09 11.32 28.18
CA LEU A 309 23.11 11.40 29.23
C LEU A 309 23.88 12.75 29.20
N LYS A 310 24.13 13.29 28.01
CA LYS A 310 24.78 14.61 27.85
C LYS A 310 23.85 15.75 28.28
N GLU A 311 22.57 15.67 27.95
CA GLU A 311 21.55 16.63 28.38
C GLU A 311 21.38 16.62 29.90
N ASP A 312 21.32 15.43 30.51
CA ASP A 312 21.25 15.26 31.97
C ASP A 312 22.52 15.81 32.66
N ALA A 313 23.71 15.48 32.15
CA ALA A 313 24.96 16.00 32.70
C ALA A 313 25.06 17.54 32.58
N ALA A 314 24.58 18.12 31.48
CA ALA A 314 24.50 19.56 31.31
C ALA A 314 23.52 20.19 32.31
N THR A 315 22.36 19.57 32.51
CA THR A 315 21.34 20.00 33.49
C THR A 315 21.93 19.99 34.90
N PHE A 316 22.52 18.87 35.33
CA PHE A 316 23.20 18.79 36.63
C PHE A 316 24.27 19.88 36.78
N SER A 317 25.13 20.10 35.78
CA SER A 317 26.15 21.15 35.84
C SER A 317 25.56 22.56 36.01
N SER A 318 24.43 22.84 35.35
CA SER A 318 23.74 24.12 35.43
C SER A 318 23.09 24.34 36.80
N GLU A 319 22.51 23.30 37.40
CA GLU A 319 21.94 23.36 38.75
C GLU A 319 23.02 23.58 39.82
N TYR A 320 24.16 22.88 39.73
CA TYR A 320 25.28 23.11 40.65
C TYR A 320 25.86 24.52 40.52
N PHE A 321 25.96 25.05 39.30
CA PHE A 321 26.44 26.42 39.09
C PHE A 321 25.48 27.46 39.67
N PHE A 322 24.17 27.23 39.56
CA PHE A 322 23.14 28.10 40.13
C PHE A 322 23.15 28.06 41.67
N SER A 323 23.35 26.86 42.25
CA SER A 323 23.38 26.68 43.69
C SER A 323 24.66 27.23 44.35
N PHE A 324 25.74 27.45 43.58
CA PHE A 324 26.97 28.08 44.07
C PHE A 324 26.93 29.62 44.05
N PHE A 325 25.97 30.21 43.33
CA PHE A 325 25.83 31.66 43.15
C PHE A 325 24.76 32.31 44.04
N ILE A 326 24.03 31.51 44.83
CA ILE A 326 23.05 31.94 45.85
C ILE A 326 23.70 31.79 47.22
#